data_AF-A0A961WG09-F1
#
_entry.id   AF-A0A961WG09-F1
#
_cell.length_a   1.000
_cell.length_b   1.000
_cell.length_c   1.000
_cell.angle_alpha   90.00
_cell.angle_beta   90.00
_cell.angle_gamma   90.00
#
_symmetry.space_group_name_H-M   'P 1'
#
loop_
_entity.id
_entity.type
_entity.pdbx_description
1 polymer ?
#
loop_
_entity_poly.entity_id
_entity_poly.type
_entity_poly.pdbx_seq_one_letter_code
_entity_poly.pdbx_strand_id
1 'polypeptide(L)'
;MHDRQKSWPRAMTIEEFLGLSNDCTTLEPLVAHFVRAIEDEGFQNVTFARVVGAAILDLPVLVTPDNFFDTYFGAGCESDDAVLVEAARTSQPFFWNDVARRRPLTPGEIRTFNISREVGVHSGFSIPYHGPDGIVDLIGVSLRDANAVDPTAAGRLVALASVLRWRYWQISNHQIAVPSARDLPHLGGPPGMSSSHCRALVLVEIAERRRRAGLEQMMRRLADYVSEADLEYLLSWGYVAERADDCTFSYDYAVTALGERHLATCLTARRHRRNAWGSEVPRHERCR
;
A
#
# COMPACT_ATOMS: atom_id res chain seq x y z
N MET A 1 -34.49 18.78 30.89
CA MET A 1 -33.44 18.31 29.95
C MET A 1 -34.12 18.09 28.60
N HIS A 2 -33.98 19.05 27.68
CA HIS A 2 -34.46 18.88 26.31
C HIS A 2 -33.34 18.25 25.50
N ASP A 3 -33.59 17.03 25.06
CA ASP A 3 -32.76 16.29 24.13
C ASP A 3 -32.76 17.05 22.79
N ARG A 4 -31.68 17.81 22.52
CA ARG A 4 -31.50 18.45 21.22
C ARG A 4 -31.19 17.33 20.24
N GLN A 5 -32.22 16.87 19.55
CA GLN A 5 -32.12 16.06 18.35
C GLN A 5 -31.14 16.78 17.42
N LYS A 6 -29.87 16.34 17.39
CA LYS A 6 -28.88 16.83 16.44
C LYS A 6 -29.47 16.55 15.07
N SER A 7 -29.93 17.58 14.37
CA SER A 7 -30.29 17.47 12.97
C SER A 7 -28.99 17.20 12.22
N TRP A 8 -28.71 15.93 11.98
CA TRP A 8 -27.59 15.55 11.13
C TRP A 8 -27.86 16.14 9.74
N PRO A 9 -26.84 16.71 9.08
CA PRO A 9 -27.00 17.16 7.70
C PRO A 9 -27.52 15.99 6.85
N ARG A 10 -28.32 16.32 5.83
CA ARG A 10 -28.84 15.33 4.89
C ARG A 10 -27.67 14.58 4.24
N ALA A 11 -27.73 13.25 4.25
CA ALA A 11 -26.71 12.43 3.59
C ALA A 11 -26.58 12.78 2.10
N MET A 12 -25.33 12.93 1.63
CA MET A 12 -25.00 13.25 0.24
C MET A 12 -25.56 12.21 -0.73
N THR A 13 -26.36 12.57 -1.74
CA THR A 13 -26.86 11.57 -2.70
C THR A 13 -25.78 11.06 -3.65
N ILE A 14 -26.05 9.95 -4.34
CA ILE A 14 -25.12 9.40 -5.34
C ILE A 14 -24.92 10.42 -6.48
N GLU A 15 -25.99 11.11 -6.88
CA GLU A 15 -25.96 12.15 -7.92
C GLU A 15 -25.13 13.36 -7.49
N GLU A 16 -25.26 13.78 -6.23
CA GLU A 16 -24.42 14.86 -5.67
C GLU A 16 -22.95 14.45 -5.64
N PHE A 17 -22.64 13.24 -5.19
CA PHE A 17 -21.27 12.73 -5.21
C PHE A 17 -20.72 12.66 -6.64
N LEU A 18 -21.51 12.15 -7.58
CA LEU A 18 -21.14 12.06 -8.99
C LEU A 18 -20.83 13.46 -9.56
N GLY A 19 -21.69 14.45 -9.29
CA GLY A 19 -21.47 15.84 -9.69
C GLY A 19 -20.14 16.39 -9.17
N LEU A 20 -19.92 16.30 -7.85
CA LEU A 20 -18.68 16.75 -7.21
C LEU A 20 -17.45 16.01 -7.76
N SER A 21 -17.57 14.71 -8.01
CA SER A 21 -16.47 13.88 -8.51
C SER A 21 -16.06 14.24 -9.95
N ASN A 22 -16.99 14.72 -10.77
CA ASN A 22 -16.72 15.15 -12.15
C ASN A 22 -15.91 16.45 -12.19
N ASP A 23 -16.13 17.34 -11.23
CA ASP A 23 -15.40 18.60 -11.11
C ASP A 23 -13.98 18.43 -10.54
N CYS A 24 -13.67 17.26 -9.98
CA CYS A 24 -12.34 16.95 -9.45
C CYS A 24 -11.31 16.72 -10.57
N THR A 25 -10.19 17.45 -10.54
CA THR A 25 -9.03 17.26 -11.43
C THR A 25 -7.82 16.63 -10.74
N THR A 26 -7.89 16.47 -9.42
CA THR A 26 -6.89 15.83 -8.57
C THR A 26 -7.53 14.83 -7.62
N LEU A 27 -6.73 13.91 -7.07
CA LEU A 27 -7.24 12.84 -6.19
C LEU A 27 -7.68 13.36 -4.82
N GLU A 28 -7.01 14.36 -4.28
CA GLU A 28 -7.31 14.92 -2.94
C GLU A 28 -8.78 15.35 -2.77
N PRO A 29 -9.36 16.24 -3.60
CA PRO A 29 -10.77 16.61 -3.47
C PRO A 29 -11.72 15.45 -3.75
N LEU A 30 -11.37 14.53 -4.66
CA LEU A 30 -12.17 13.33 -4.93
C LEU A 30 -12.29 12.45 -3.68
N VAL A 31 -11.16 12.20 -3.02
CA VAL A 31 -11.10 11.40 -1.79
C VAL A 31 -11.84 12.11 -0.66
N ALA A 32 -11.65 13.42 -0.49
CA ALA A 32 -12.36 14.20 0.52
C ALA A 32 -13.89 14.12 0.35
N HIS A 33 -14.40 14.24 -0.88
CA HIS A 33 -15.82 14.08 -1.15
C HIS A 33 -16.32 12.66 -0.88
N PHE A 34 -15.53 11.64 -1.22
CA PHE A 34 -15.90 10.26 -0.94
C PHE A 34 -15.96 9.99 0.56
N VAL A 35 -14.94 10.41 1.32
CA VAL A 35 -14.90 10.25 2.77
C VAL A 35 -16.12 10.91 3.41
N ARG A 36 -16.46 12.14 3.02
CA ARG A 36 -17.68 12.81 3.51
C ARG A 36 -18.95 12.02 3.19
N ALA A 37 -19.07 11.49 1.97
CA ALA A 37 -20.23 10.68 1.59
C ALA A 37 -20.34 9.40 2.42
N ILE A 38 -19.21 8.79 2.79
CA ILE A 38 -19.15 7.58 3.61
C ILE A 38 -19.41 7.89 5.10
N GLU A 39 -18.97 9.04 5.60
CA GLU A 39 -19.30 9.54 6.95
C GLU A 39 -20.78 9.83 7.11
N ASP A 40 -21.44 10.37 6.08
CA ASP A 40 -22.89 10.56 6.05
C ASP A 40 -23.67 9.24 6.15
N GLU A 41 -23.06 8.12 5.74
CA GLU A 41 -23.60 6.75 5.92
C GLU A 41 -23.23 6.13 7.28
N GLY A 42 -22.52 6.87 8.14
CA GLY A 42 -22.18 6.47 9.50
C GLY A 42 -20.86 5.71 9.66
N PHE A 43 -20.06 5.55 8.60
CA PHE A 43 -18.75 4.90 8.68
C PHE A 43 -17.65 5.93 8.97
N GLN A 44 -16.67 5.55 9.80
CA GLN A 44 -15.60 6.49 10.21
C GLN A 44 -14.23 6.10 9.67
N ASN A 45 -14.15 4.95 9.02
CA ASN A 45 -12.91 4.41 8.49
C ASN A 45 -13.10 4.07 7.01
N VAL A 46 -12.13 4.46 6.18
CA VAL A 46 -12.16 4.28 4.73
C VAL A 46 -10.81 3.77 4.26
N THR A 47 -10.83 2.77 3.39
CA THR A 47 -9.64 2.24 2.73
C THR A 47 -9.91 2.11 1.25
N PHE A 48 -8.93 2.45 0.44
CA PHE A 48 -8.84 2.04 -0.95
C PHE A 48 -7.43 1.49 -1.12
N ALA A 49 -7.32 0.19 -1.30
CA ALA A 49 -6.08 -0.52 -1.57
C ALA A 49 -6.10 -1.11 -2.98
N ARG A 50 -4.94 -1.20 -3.62
CA ARG A 50 -4.73 -2.08 -4.77
C ARG A 50 -3.89 -3.24 -4.29
N VAL A 51 -4.28 -4.47 -4.59
CA VAL A 51 -3.65 -5.68 -4.04
C VAL A 51 -3.46 -6.76 -5.10
N VAL A 52 -2.50 -7.67 -4.90
CA VAL A 52 -2.38 -8.94 -5.64
C VAL A 52 -2.23 -10.06 -4.62
N GLY A 53 -3.25 -10.93 -4.54
CA GLY A 53 -3.39 -11.85 -3.41
C GLY A 53 -3.51 -11.06 -2.09
N ALA A 54 -2.65 -11.38 -1.11
CA ALA A 54 -2.57 -10.64 0.15
C ALA A 54 -1.58 -9.46 0.12
N ALA A 55 -0.85 -9.26 -0.98
CA ALA A 55 0.15 -8.20 -1.06
C ALA A 55 -0.48 -6.87 -1.47
N ILE A 56 -0.34 -5.84 -0.62
CA ILE A 56 -0.75 -4.48 -0.93
C ILE A 56 0.25 -3.83 -1.89
N LEU A 57 -0.26 -3.38 -3.04
CA LEU A 57 0.48 -2.74 -4.13
C LEU A 57 0.42 -1.21 -4.09
N ASP A 58 -0.69 -0.66 -3.60
CA ASP A 58 -0.97 0.78 -3.47
C ASP A 58 -2.05 0.97 -2.40
N LEU A 59 -2.05 2.12 -1.74
CA LEU A 59 -3.06 2.50 -0.74
C LEU A 59 -3.48 3.97 -0.92
N PRO A 60 -4.19 4.32 -1.99
CA PRO A 60 -4.58 5.71 -2.26
C PRO A 60 -5.41 6.38 -1.18
N VAL A 61 -6.19 5.60 -0.44
CA VAL A 61 -7.03 6.11 0.65
C VAL A 61 -6.80 5.26 1.88
N LEU A 62 -6.42 5.92 2.97
CA LEU A 62 -6.39 5.35 4.31
C LEU A 62 -6.89 6.41 5.29
N VAL A 63 -8.13 6.26 5.73
CA VAL A 63 -8.74 7.02 6.82
C VAL A 63 -9.02 6.01 7.93
N THR A 64 -8.18 6.02 8.95
CA THR A 64 -8.24 5.10 10.10
C THR A 64 -7.78 5.84 11.36
N PRO A 65 -7.94 5.27 12.55
CA PRO A 65 -7.33 5.82 13.77
C PRO A 65 -5.80 5.94 13.65
N ASP A 66 -5.21 6.94 14.32
CA ASP A 66 -3.81 7.35 14.14
C ASP A 66 -2.78 6.22 14.31
N ASN A 67 -3.05 5.26 15.20
CA ASN A 67 -2.17 4.13 15.48
C ASN A 67 -2.49 2.87 14.67
N PHE A 68 -3.52 2.89 13.82
CA PHE A 68 -3.94 1.71 13.06
C PHE A 68 -2.82 1.20 12.17
N PHE A 69 -2.21 2.09 11.38
CA PHE A 69 -1.18 1.72 10.41
C PHE A 69 0.02 1.05 11.10
N ASP A 70 0.59 1.71 12.11
CA ASP A 70 1.76 1.20 12.82
C ASP A 70 1.47 -0.14 13.53
N THR A 71 0.28 -0.28 14.11
CA THR A 71 -0.10 -1.52 14.82
C THR A 71 -0.35 -2.66 13.84
N TYR A 72 -1.10 -2.39 12.77
CA TYR A 72 -1.47 -3.39 11.77
C TYR A 72 -0.23 -3.91 11.03
N PHE A 73 0.56 -3.01 10.44
CA PHE A 73 1.76 -3.40 9.68
C PHE A 73 2.93 -3.81 10.60
N GLY A 74 3.07 -3.20 11.77
CA GLY A 74 4.10 -3.59 12.75
C GLY A 74 3.93 -5.01 13.28
N ALA A 75 2.70 -5.52 13.30
CA ALA A 75 2.37 -6.89 13.67
C ALA A 75 2.35 -7.88 12.48
N GLY A 76 2.61 -7.42 11.25
CA GLY A 76 2.58 -8.25 10.04
C GLY A 76 1.19 -8.73 9.63
N CYS A 77 0.14 -7.99 10.02
CA CYS A 77 -1.25 -8.38 9.84
C CYS A 77 -1.64 -8.56 8.36
N GLU A 78 -0.97 -7.87 7.44
CA GLU A 78 -1.26 -7.92 6.00
C GLU A 78 -1.14 -9.32 5.40
N SER A 79 -0.20 -10.12 5.92
CA SER A 79 0.02 -11.49 5.45
C SER A 79 -1.06 -12.46 5.92
N ASP A 80 -1.72 -12.12 7.01
CA ASP A 80 -2.75 -12.89 7.70
C ASP A 80 -4.15 -12.25 7.56
N ASP A 81 -4.34 -11.26 6.66
CA ASP A 81 -5.62 -10.56 6.56
C ASP A 81 -6.66 -11.36 5.75
N ALA A 82 -7.66 -11.88 6.46
CA ALA A 82 -8.76 -12.64 5.87
C ALA A 82 -9.60 -11.82 4.88
N VAL A 83 -9.69 -10.50 5.04
CA VAL A 83 -10.40 -9.60 4.11
C VAL A 83 -9.66 -9.54 2.78
N LEU A 84 -8.32 -9.47 2.79
CA LEU A 84 -7.52 -9.50 1.55
C LEU A 84 -7.61 -10.86 0.87
N VAL A 85 -7.56 -11.94 1.64
CA VAL A 85 -7.72 -13.32 1.12
C VAL A 85 -9.11 -13.51 0.50
N GLU A 86 -10.16 -13.02 1.13
CA GLU A 86 -11.53 -13.09 0.60
C GLU A 86 -11.67 -12.23 -0.67
N ALA A 87 -11.17 -10.99 -0.66
CA ALA A 87 -11.21 -10.09 -1.80
C ALA A 87 -10.55 -10.68 -3.06
N ALA A 88 -9.49 -11.48 -2.90
CA ALA A 88 -8.84 -12.19 -3.99
C ALA A 88 -9.70 -13.33 -4.57
N ARG A 89 -10.72 -13.82 -3.86
CA ARG A 89 -11.54 -14.99 -4.23
C ARG A 89 -12.96 -14.63 -4.68
N THR A 90 -13.50 -13.51 -4.23
CA THR A 90 -14.85 -13.07 -4.59
C THR A 90 -14.84 -11.79 -5.41
N SER A 91 -15.71 -11.71 -6.41
CA SER A 91 -16.06 -10.46 -7.11
C SER A 91 -17.26 -9.76 -6.49
N GLN A 92 -17.94 -10.40 -5.54
CA GLN A 92 -19.08 -9.82 -4.84
C GLN A 92 -18.63 -9.03 -3.61
N PRO A 93 -19.27 -7.88 -3.33
CA PRO A 93 -19.11 -7.19 -2.05
C PRO A 93 -19.45 -8.10 -0.86
N PHE A 94 -18.81 -7.88 0.28
CA PHE A 94 -19.00 -8.73 1.44
C PHE A 94 -18.78 -7.99 2.76
N PHE A 95 -19.51 -8.42 3.79
CA PHE A 95 -19.29 -8.00 5.17
C PHE A 95 -18.17 -8.81 5.80
N TRP A 96 -17.32 -8.18 6.61
CA TRP A 96 -16.19 -8.86 7.24
C TRP A 96 -16.64 -9.96 8.21
N ASN A 97 -17.78 -9.76 8.87
CA ASN A 97 -18.38 -10.76 9.75
C ASN A 97 -18.84 -12.03 9.01
N ASP A 98 -19.08 -11.95 7.71
CA ASP A 98 -19.45 -13.12 6.90
C ASP A 98 -18.23 -13.95 6.52
N VAL A 99 -17.01 -13.37 6.50
CA VAL A 99 -15.78 -14.11 6.17
C VAL A 99 -15.59 -15.28 7.13
N ALA A 100 -15.74 -15.03 8.43
CA ALA A 100 -15.66 -16.06 9.47
C ALA A 100 -16.81 -17.08 9.42
N ARG A 101 -17.93 -16.75 8.78
CA ARG A 101 -19.08 -17.65 8.61
C ARG A 101 -18.92 -18.57 7.40
N ARG A 102 -18.23 -18.10 6.36
CA ARG A 102 -17.99 -18.86 5.12
C ARG A 102 -16.95 -19.96 5.32
N ARG A 103 -15.98 -19.75 6.20
CA ARG A 103 -14.95 -20.72 6.53
C ARG A 103 -14.34 -20.49 7.92
N PRO A 104 -13.72 -21.52 8.53
CA PRO A 104 -12.84 -21.32 9.67
C PRO A 104 -11.71 -20.34 9.34
N LEU A 105 -11.44 -19.41 10.26
CA LEU A 105 -10.30 -18.52 10.19
C LEU A 105 -9.05 -19.21 10.76
N THR A 106 -7.88 -18.89 10.20
CA THR A 106 -6.60 -19.33 10.77
C THR A 106 -6.31 -18.58 12.07
N PRO A 107 -5.40 -19.09 12.92
CA PRO A 107 -4.96 -18.34 14.11
C PRO A 107 -4.39 -16.95 13.78
N GLY A 108 -3.73 -16.80 12.62
CA GLY A 108 -3.24 -15.52 12.13
C GLY A 108 -4.37 -14.56 11.80
N GLU A 109 -5.35 -15.01 11.03
CA GLU A 109 -6.54 -14.22 10.66
C GLU A 109 -7.34 -13.78 11.90
N ILE A 110 -7.48 -14.66 12.89
CA ILE A 110 -8.13 -14.32 14.17
C ILE A 110 -7.35 -13.22 14.89
N ARG A 111 -6.02 -13.31 14.95
CA ARG A 111 -5.17 -12.26 15.53
C ARG A 111 -5.34 -10.94 14.79
N THR A 112 -5.31 -10.94 13.46
CA THR A 112 -5.51 -9.73 12.65
C THR A 112 -6.84 -9.05 12.96
N PHE A 113 -7.95 -9.81 13.04
CA PHE A 113 -9.24 -9.26 13.44
C PHE A 113 -9.24 -8.67 14.85
N ASN A 114 -8.55 -9.30 15.81
CA ASN A 114 -8.48 -8.81 17.18
C ASN A 114 -7.65 -7.53 17.28
N ILE A 115 -6.48 -7.49 16.63
CA ILE A 115 -5.64 -6.29 16.56
C ILE A 115 -6.44 -5.13 15.95
N SER A 116 -7.08 -5.35 14.79
CA SER A 116 -7.89 -4.32 14.14
C SER A 116 -9.00 -3.78 15.06
N ARG A 117 -9.67 -4.64 15.84
CA ARG A 117 -10.67 -4.20 16.82
C ARG A 117 -10.07 -3.36 17.94
N GLU A 118 -8.92 -3.75 18.48
CA GLU A 118 -8.24 -3.02 19.56
C GLU A 118 -7.88 -1.59 19.14
N VAL A 119 -7.64 -1.35 17.86
CA VAL A 119 -7.34 -0.03 17.29
C VAL A 119 -8.53 0.63 16.59
N GLY A 120 -9.76 0.19 16.84
CA GLY A 120 -10.97 0.87 16.36
C GLY A 120 -11.37 0.55 14.92
N VAL A 121 -11.11 -0.67 14.44
CA VAL A 121 -11.57 -1.20 13.15
C VAL A 121 -12.31 -2.51 13.42
N HIS A 122 -13.62 -2.42 13.68
CA HIS A 122 -14.38 -3.51 14.28
C HIS A 122 -15.17 -4.36 13.29
N SER A 123 -15.99 -3.70 12.49
CA SER A 123 -16.89 -4.30 11.53
C SER A 123 -16.87 -3.45 10.26
N GLY A 124 -17.03 -4.10 9.12
CA GLY A 124 -16.87 -3.40 7.85
C GLY A 124 -17.42 -4.15 6.66
N PHE A 125 -17.31 -3.47 5.53
CA PHE A 125 -17.80 -3.90 4.25
C PHE A 125 -16.72 -3.64 3.20
N SER A 126 -16.48 -4.63 2.34
CA SER A 126 -15.44 -4.60 1.33
C SER A 126 -16.01 -4.83 -0.05
N ILE A 127 -15.52 -4.08 -1.02
CA ILE A 127 -15.98 -4.07 -2.40
C ILE A 127 -14.76 -4.33 -3.30
N PRO A 128 -14.55 -5.58 -3.75
CA PRO A 128 -13.44 -5.92 -4.62
C PRO A 128 -13.77 -5.64 -6.09
N TYR A 129 -12.85 -4.97 -6.80
CA TYR A 129 -12.92 -4.80 -8.25
C TYR A 129 -11.70 -5.46 -8.89
N HIS A 130 -11.93 -6.58 -9.58
CA HIS A 130 -10.89 -7.37 -10.21
C HIS A 130 -10.44 -6.74 -11.53
N GLY A 131 -9.13 -6.60 -11.70
CA GLY A 131 -8.48 -6.16 -12.91
C GLY A 131 -7.58 -7.25 -13.52
N PRO A 132 -6.82 -6.91 -14.58
CA PRO A 132 -5.83 -7.80 -15.16
C PRO A 132 -4.76 -8.25 -14.16
N ASP A 133 -4.07 -9.35 -14.48
CA ASP A 133 -2.92 -9.86 -13.73
C ASP A 133 -3.17 -10.18 -12.25
N GLY A 134 -4.43 -10.43 -11.88
CA GLY A 134 -4.81 -10.74 -10.50
C GLY A 134 -4.79 -9.52 -9.58
N ILE A 135 -4.75 -8.31 -10.13
CA ILE A 135 -4.88 -7.06 -9.37
C ILE A 135 -6.33 -6.92 -8.90
N VAL A 136 -6.51 -6.58 -7.64
CA VAL A 136 -7.81 -6.22 -7.06
C VAL A 136 -7.73 -4.82 -6.50
N ASP A 137 -8.56 -3.92 -7.00
CA ASP A 137 -8.84 -2.64 -6.35
C ASP A 137 -9.89 -2.91 -5.26
N LEU A 138 -9.47 -2.86 -4.00
CA LEU A 138 -10.30 -3.15 -2.84
C LEU A 138 -10.67 -1.86 -2.11
N ILE A 139 -11.95 -1.52 -2.12
CA ILE A 139 -12.48 -0.41 -1.32
C ILE A 139 -13.15 -0.99 -0.08
N GLY A 140 -12.73 -0.57 1.11
CA GLY A 140 -13.27 -1.02 2.38
C GLY A 140 -13.74 0.14 3.24
N VAL A 141 -14.88 -0.03 3.91
CA VAL A 141 -15.39 0.93 4.90
C VAL A 141 -15.66 0.20 6.22
N SER A 142 -15.42 0.87 7.35
CA SER A 142 -15.66 0.25 8.65
C SER A 142 -16.10 1.21 9.75
N LEU A 143 -16.66 0.61 10.79
CA LEU A 143 -17.09 1.26 12.01
C LEU A 143 -15.98 1.22 13.06
N ARG A 144 -15.88 2.30 13.84
CA ARG A 144 -14.97 2.40 14.98
C ARG A 144 -15.47 1.70 16.25
N ASP A 145 -16.72 1.27 16.25
CA ASP A 145 -17.34 0.56 17.35
C ASP A 145 -17.85 -0.82 16.91
N ALA A 146 -18.30 -1.61 17.87
CA ALA A 146 -18.76 -2.97 17.63
C ALA A 146 -20.16 -3.06 16.98
N ASN A 147 -20.72 -1.95 16.47
CA ASN A 147 -22.02 -1.99 15.82
C ASN A 147 -21.96 -2.83 14.55
N ALA A 148 -23.11 -3.39 14.16
CA ALA A 148 -23.24 -4.08 12.89
C ALA A 148 -23.41 -3.06 11.76
N VAL A 149 -22.81 -3.36 10.61
CA VAL A 149 -23.06 -2.60 9.39
C VAL A 149 -24.51 -2.84 8.94
N ASP A 150 -25.26 -1.79 8.64
CA ASP A 150 -26.60 -1.89 8.08
C ASP A 150 -26.55 -2.51 6.66
N PRO A 151 -27.13 -3.70 6.44
CA PRO A 151 -27.10 -4.34 5.13
C PRO A 151 -27.81 -3.53 4.04
N THR A 152 -28.75 -2.66 4.40
CA THR A 152 -29.49 -1.85 3.43
C THR A 152 -28.62 -0.77 2.78
N ALA A 153 -27.50 -0.37 3.42
CA ALA A 153 -26.53 0.56 2.88
C ALA A 153 -25.68 -0.04 1.75
N ALA A 154 -25.62 -1.37 1.60
CA ALA A 154 -24.69 -2.05 0.71
C ALA A 154 -24.76 -1.57 -0.75
N GLY A 155 -25.98 -1.47 -1.32
CA GLY A 155 -26.16 -1.03 -2.71
C GLY A 155 -25.64 0.39 -2.95
N ARG A 156 -25.80 1.26 -1.96
CA ARG A 156 -25.34 2.65 -2.01
C ARG A 156 -23.83 2.77 -1.85
N LEU A 157 -23.23 2.02 -0.93
CA LEU A 157 -21.78 1.94 -0.78
C LEU A 157 -21.10 1.43 -2.05
N VAL A 158 -21.69 0.43 -2.72
CA VAL A 158 -21.21 -0.07 -4.01
C VAL A 158 -21.26 1.02 -5.08
N ALA A 159 -22.34 1.79 -5.15
CA ALA A 159 -22.48 2.88 -6.11
C ALA A 159 -21.43 3.99 -5.87
N LEU A 160 -21.26 4.45 -4.62
CA LEU A 160 -20.26 5.45 -4.25
C LEU A 160 -18.83 4.95 -4.56
N ALA A 161 -18.50 3.72 -4.17
CA ALA A 161 -17.19 3.12 -4.43
C ALA A 161 -16.91 2.95 -5.93
N SER A 162 -17.94 2.64 -6.73
CA SER A 162 -17.81 2.52 -8.18
C SER A 162 -17.46 3.86 -8.82
N VAL A 163 -18.12 4.95 -8.38
CA VAL A 163 -17.81 6.31 -8.83
C VAL A 163 -16.41 6.71 -8.41
N LEU A 164 -16.01 6.48 -7.15
CA LEU A 164 -14.64 6.74 -6.67
C LEU A 164 -13.62 6.02 -7.55
N ARG A 165 -13.78 4.71 -7.74
CA ARG A 165 -12.84 3.90 -8.50
C ARG A 165 -12.70 4.39 -9.94
N TRP A 166 -13.82 4.65 -10.61
CA TRP A 166 -13.82 5.14 -11.98
C TRP A 166 -13.11 6.50 -12.10
N ARG A 167 -13.45 7.46 -11.22
CA ARG A 167 -12.82 8.78 -11.21
C ARG A 167 -11.36 8.75 -10.81
N TYR A 168 -10.98 7.91 -9.85
CA TYR A 168 -9.59 7.67 -9.49
C TYR A 168 -8.81 7.25 -10.74
N TRP A 169 -9.30 6.25 -11.48
CA TRP A 169 -8.65 5.81 -12.70
C TRP A 169 -8.59 6.89 -13.78
N GLN A 170 -9.62 7.70 -13.97
CA GLN A 170 -9.58 8.81 -14.93
C GLN A 170 -8.59 9.89 -14.55
N ILE A 171 -8.59 10.34 -13.28
CA ILE A 171 -7.70 11.38 -12.80
C ILE A 171 -6.26 10.88 -12.79
N SER A 172 -6.01 9.69 -12.26
CA SER A 172 -4.69 9.06 -12.31
C SER A 172 -4.21 8.89 -13.75
N ASN A 173 -5.05 8.38 -14.67
CA ASN A 173 -4.68 8.21 -16.08
C ASN A 173 -4.57 9.52 -16.86
N HIS A 174 -5.18 10.63 -16.44
CA HIS A 174 -5.05 11.95 -17.09
C HIS A 174 -3.89 12.79 -16.53
N GLN A 175 -3.49 12.55 -15.27
CA GLN A 175 -2.21 13.05 -14.75
C GLN A 175 -1.01 12.24 -15.30
N ILE A 176 -1.30 11.04 -15.80
CA ILE A 176 -0.42 10.17 -16.57
C ILE A 176 -0.54 10.59 -18.04
N ALA A 177 0.16 11.66 -18.45
CA ALA A 177 0.74 11.67 -19.79
C ALA A 177 1.59 10.40 -19.87
N VAL A 178 1.09 9.34 -20.54
CA VAL A 178 1.63 7.97 -20.55
C VAL A 178 3.11 7.93 -20.12
N PRO A 179 3.42 7.77 -18.82
CA PRO A 179 4.77 7.63 -18.35
C PRO A 179 5.21 6.28 -18.87
N SER A 180 6.30 6.27 -19.63
CA SER A 180 6.84 5.09 -20.28
C SER A 180 7.25 4.04 -19.24
N ALA A 181 6.34 3.20 -18.74
CA ALA A 181 6.63 2.04 -17.89
C ALA A 181 7.78 2.25 -16.86
N ARG A 182 7.99 3.45 -16.29
CA ARG A 182 9.19 3.77 -15.47
C ARG A 182 8.86 4.31 -14.08
N ASP A 183 7.63 4.81 -13.89
CA ASP A 183 7.22 5.50 -12.66
C ASP A 183 6.03 4.79 -12.00
N LEU A 184 6.32 3.69 -11.29
CA LEU A 184 5.38 3.09 -10.34
C LEU A 184 5.49 3.84 -9.00
N PRO A 185 4.39 4.04 -8.25
CA PRO A 185 4.41 4.78 -6.99
C PRO A 185 5.36 4.14 -5.96
N HIS A 186 6.18 4.98 -5.33
CA HIS A 186 7.18 4.61 -4.32
C HIS A 186 6.53 4.59 -2.93
N LEU A 187 5.81 3.52 -2.61
CA LEU A 187 5.15 3.41 -1.29
C LEU A 187 6.15 3.44 -0.14
N GLY A 188 5.90 4.32 0.83
CA GLY A 188 6.72 4.49 2.03
C GLY A 188 8.09 5.12 1.78
N GLY A 189 8.37 5.59 0.56
CA GLY A 189 9.58 6.33 0.25
C GLY A 189 9.49 7.80 0.70
N PRO A 190 10.61 8.45 1.03
CA PRO A 190 10.63 9.88 1.28
C PRO A 190 10.22 10.69 0.04
N PRO A 191 9.83 11.97 0.23
CA PRO A 191 9.56 12.88 -0.88
C PRO A 191 10.72 12.92 -1.88
N GLY A 192 10.41 12.80 -3.17
CA GLY A 192 11.42 12.80 -4.24
C GLY A 192 12.09 11.43 -4.48
N MET A 193 11.63 10.35 -3.85
CA MET A 193 12.11 9.02 -4.18
C MET A 193 11.71 8.67 -5.63
N SER A 194 12.68 8.26 -6.42
CA SER A 194 12.56 8.05 -7.86
C SER A 194 12.84 6.59 -8.21
N SER A 195 12.57 6.22 -9.47
CA SER A 195 12.92 4.90 -10.00
C SER A 195 14.42 4.61 -9.93
N SER A 196 15.28 5.63 -10.10
CA SER A 196 16.74 5.48 -9.94
C SER A 196 17.12 5.22 -8.49
N HIS A 197 16.51 5.92 -7.53
CA HIS A 197 16.72 5.68 -6.09
C HIS A 197 16.36 4.24 -5.69
N CYS A 198 15.23 3.71 -6.17
CA CYS A 198 14.86 2.32 -5.92
C CYS A 198 15.82 1.32 -6.58
N ARG A 199 16.28 1.61 -7.81
CA ARG A 199 17.28 0.77 -8.49
C ARG A 199 18.60 0.77 -7.69
N ALA A 200 19.05 1.93 -7.25
CA ALA A 200 20.25 2.10 -6.43
C ALA A 200 20.16 1.29 -5.14
N LEU A 201 19.05 1.41 -4.40
CA LEU A 201 18.83 0.66 -3.16
C LEU A 201 18.87 -0.87 -3.38
N VAL A 202 18.27 -1.36 -4.47
CA VAL A 202 18.33 -2.78 -4.86
C VAL A 202 19.77 -3.22 -5.16
N LEU A 203 20.55 -2.39 -5.86
CA LEU A 203 21.94 -2.71 -6.20
C LEU A 203 22.83 -2.75 -4.95
N VAL A 204 22.63 -1.84 -4.00
CA VAL A 204 23.29 -1.87 -2.69
C VAL A 204 22.94 -3.16 -1.94
N GLU A 205 21.67 -3.55 -1.90
CA GLU A 205 21.23 -4.81 -1.26
C GLU A 205 21.88 -6.04 -1.89
N ILE A 206 21.88 -6.13 -3.22
CA ILE A 206 22.49 -7.25 -3.94
C ILE A 206 24.00 -7.28 -3.65
N ALA A 207 24.70 -6.15 -3.77
CA ALA A 207 26.13 -6.04 -3.50
C ALA A 207 26.47 -6.46 -2.06
N GLU A 208 25.67 -6.03 -1.07
CA GLU A 208 25.85 -6.42 0.33
C GLU A 208 25.68 -7.93 0.52
N ARG A 209 24.62 -8.54 -0.05
CA ARG A 209 24.40 -9.99 0.02
C ARG A 209 25.53 -10.78 -0.63
N ARG A 210 26.03 -10.31 -1.79
CA ARG A 210 27.17 -10.91 -2.48
C ARG A 210 28.43 -10.90 -1.62
N ARG A 211 28.72 -9.74 -1.02
CA ARG A 211 29.87 -9.56 -0.13
C ARG A 211 29.80 -10.53 1.06
N ARG A 212 28.63 -10.66 1.69
CA ARG A 212 28.41 -11.64 2.79
C ARG A 212 28.65 -13.10 2.35
N ALA A 213 28.53 -13.40 1.06
CA ALA A 213 28.84 -14.70 0.46
C ALA A 213 30.31 -14.80 -0.03
N GLY A 214 31.18 -13.84 0.30
CA GLY A 214 32.59 -13.80 -0.12
C GLY A 214 32.81 -13.31 -1.55
N LEU A 215 31.80 -12.69 -2.18
CA LEU A 215 31.86 -12.18 -3.55
C LEU A 215 31.85 -10.65 -3.53
N GLU A 216 33.02 -10.05 -3.38
CA GLU A 216 33.18 -8.61 -3.10
C GLU A 216 33.21 -7.73 -4.37
N GLN A 217 33.35 -8.33 -5.54
CA GLN A 217 33.63 -7.60 -6.78
C GLN A 217 32.55 -6.57 -7.12
N MET A 218 31.27 -6.89 -6.91
CA MET A 218 30.18 -5.95 -7.12
C MET A 218 30.21 -4.78 -6.13
N MET A 219 30.51 -5.03 -4.85
CA MET A 219 30.61 -3.96 -3.84
C MET A 219 31.75 -2.99 -4.17
N ARG A 220 32.93 -3.51 -4.54
CA ARG A 220 34.08 -2.70 -4.96
C ARG A 220 33.82 -1.84 -6.20
N ARG A 221 32.84 -2.24 -7.02
CA ARG A 221 32.45 -1.56 -8.25
C ARG A 221 31.09 -0.87 -8.12
N LEU A 222 30.57 -0.67 -6.92
CA LEU A 222 29.22 -0.14 -6.72
C LEU A 222 29.03 1.22 -7.43
N ALA A 223 30.07 2.06 -7.46
CA ALA A 223 30.08 3.34 -8.17
C ALA A 223 29.92 3.21 -9.71
N ASP A 224 30.21 2.04 -10.30
CA ASP A 224 29.93 1.77 -11.72
C ASP A 224 28.42 1.58 -11.98
N TYR A 225 27.65 1.23 -10.95
CA TYR A 225 26.23 0.86 -11.07
C TYR A 225 25.27 1.87 -10.45
N VAL A 226 25.72 2.60 -9.43
CA VAL A 226 24.93 3.54 -8.64
C VAL A 226 25.60 4.91 -8.71
N SER A 227 24.84 5.94 -9.09
CA SER A 227 25.36 7.30 -9.13
C SER A 227 25.62 7.83 -7.71
N GLU A 228 26.60 8.72 -7.58
CA GLU A 228 26.90 9.39 -6.31
C GLU A 228 25.67 10.11 -5.74
N ALA A 229 24.93 10.83 -6.60
CA ALA A 229 23.71 11.52 -6.22
C ALA A 229 22.61 10.59 -5.67
N ASP A 230 22.40 9.42 -6.29
CA ASP A 230 21.43 8.44 -5.78
C ASP A 230 21.88 7.89 -4.41
N LEU A 231 23.19 7.68 -4.23
CA LEU A 231 23.75 7.12 -3.00
C LEU A 231 23.68 8.13 -1.84
N GLU A 232 24.07 9.39 -2.09
CA GLU A 232 23.92 10.50 -1.15
C GLU A 232 22.46 10.67 -0.71
N TYR A 233 21.52 10.59 -1.65
CA TYR A 233 20.09 10.63 -1.34
C TYR A 233 19.71 9.50 -0.36
N LEU A 234 20.08 8.26 -0.67
CA LEU A 234 19.76 7.10 0.19
C LEU A 234 20.42 7.19 1.58
N LEU A 235 21.63 7.73 1.67
CA LEU A 235 22.33 7.98 2.93
C LEU A 235 21.63 9.06 3.75
N SER A 236 21.29 10.19 3.13
CA SER A 236 20.64 11.32 3.80
C SER A 236 19.29 10.95 4.42
N TRP A 237 18.59 9.98 3.82
CA TRP A 237 17.32 9.46 4.30
C TRP A 237 17.44 8.18 5.15
N GLY A 238 18.66 7.70 5.41
CA GLY A 238 18.91 6.54 6.27
C GLY A 238 18.45 5.20 5.68
N TYR A 239 18.31 5.08 4.38
CA TYR A 239 17.99 3.83 3.68
C TYR A 239 19.22 2.92 3.52
N VAL A 240 20.37 3.57 3.41
CA VAL A 240 21.69 2.95 3.35
C VAL A 240 22.53 3.56 4.48
N ALA A 241 23.47 2.78 5.00
CA ALA A 241 24.48 3.24 5.95
C ALA A 241 25.87 2.89 5.45
N GLU A 242 26.83 3.78 5.70
CA GLU A 242 28.25 3.50 5.52
C GLU A 242 28.76 2.61 6.66
N ARG A 243 29.62 1.66 6.32
CA ARG A 243 30.38 0.85 7.25
C ARG A 243 31.86 0.99 6.90
N ALA A 244 32.66 1.32 7.89
CA ALA A 244 34.10 1.22 7.74
C ALA A 244 34.47 -0.25 7.50
N ASP A 245 35.19 -0.51 6.42
CA ASP A 245 35.92 -1.76 6.24
C ASP A 245 37.37 -1.52 6.64
N ASP A 246 37.68 -1.92 7.88
CA ASP A 246 39.00 -1.77 8.49
C ASP A 246 40.08 -2.58 7.75
N CYS A 247 39.71 -3.56 6.93
CA CYS A 247 40.66 -4.41 6.20
C CYS A 247 41.14 -3.77 4.90
N THR A 248 40.30 -2.94 4.27
CA THR A 248 40.57 -2.32 2.96
C THR A 248 40.78 -0.82 3.04
N PHE A 249 40.62 -0.22 4.23
CA PHE A 249 40.60 1.23 4.43
C PHE A 249 39.60 1.92 3.49
N SER A 250 38.45 1.28 3.25
CA SER A 250 37.36 1.79 2.42
C SER A 250 36.04 1.83 3.17
N TYR A 251 35.07 2.59 2.65
CA TYR A 251 33.70 2.58 3.12
C TYR A 251 32.87 1.64 2.26
N ASP A 252 32.16 0.72 2.91
CA ASP A 252 31.17 -0.15 2.29
C ASP A 252 29.76 0.37 2.60
N TYR A 253 28.81 0.00 1.75
CA TYR A 253 27.41 0.37 1.91
C TYR A 253 26.57 -0.83 2.34
N ALA A 254 25.67 -0.60 3.30
CA ALA A 254 24.74 -1.62 3.78
C ALA A 254 23.32 -1.07 3.81
N VAL A 255 22.34 -1.91 3.47
CA VAL A 255 20.94 -1.53 3.56
C VAL A 255 20.51 -1.54 5.03
N THR A 256 19.87 -0.46 5.48
CA THR A 256 19.36 -0.36 6.84
C THR A 256 18.02 -1.09 6.99
N ALA A 257 17.49 -1.18 8.21
CA ALA A 257 16.15 -1.71 8.44
C ALA A 257 15.06 -0.91 7.68
N LEU A 258 15.25 0.40 7.51
CA LEU A 258 14.35 1.23 6.72
C LEU A 258 14.42 0.87 5.23
N GLY A 259 15.63 0.69 4.70
CA GLY A 259 15.82 0.25 3.32
C GLY A 259 15.25 -1.14 3.05
N GLU A 260 15.45 -2.10 3.97
CA GLU A 260 14.87 -3.45 3.89
C GLU A 260 13.33 -3.40 3.82
N ARG A 261 12.68 -2.59 4.68
CA ARG A 261 11.22 -2.42 4.64
C ARG A 261 10.75 -1.87 3.30
N HIS A 262 11.41 -0.85 2.77
CA HIS A 262 11.05 -0.29 1.47
C HIS A 262 11.27 -1.29 0.33
N LEU A 263 12.38 -2.04 0.34
CA LEU A 263 12.61 -3.10 -0.64
C LEU A 263 11.54 -4.20 -0.59
N ALA A 264 10.93 -4.43 0.58
CA ALA A 264 9.86 -5.40 0.75
C ALA A 264 8.52 -4.89 0.18
N THR A 265 8.22 -3.60 0.30
CA THR A 265 6.90 -3.02 -0.03
C THR A 265 6.84 -2.30 -1.39
N CYS A 266 7.95 -1.71 -1.86
CA CYS A 266 7.98 -0.91 -3.08
C CYS A 266 7.96 -1.75 -4.37
N LEU A 267 6.96 -1.53 -5.23
CA LEU A 267 6.83 -2.25 -6.50
C LEU A 267 7.96 -1.93 -7.48
N THR A 268 8.42 -0.68 -7.51
CA THR A 268 9.54 -0.26 -8.33
C THR A 268 10.80 -1.01 -7.94
N ALA A 269 11.08 -1.10 -6.64
CA ALA A 269 12.19 -1.90 -6.11
C ALA A 269 12.04 -3.39 -6.44
N ARG A 270 10.85 -3.99 -6.26
CA ARG A 270 10.59 -5.40 -6.64
C ARG A 270 10.84 -5.67 -8.12
N ARG A 271 10.46 -4.75 -9.00
CA ARG A 271 10.73 -4.85 -10.44
C ARG A 271 12.23 -4.78 -10.74
N HIS A 272 12.93 -3.80 -10.18
CA HIS A 272 14.38 -3.68 -10.33
C HIS A 272 15.09 -4.93 -9.81
N ARG A 273 14.66 -5.47 -8.66
CA ARG A 273 15.20 -6.71 -8.10
C ARG A 273 15.01 -7.92 -9.02
N ARG A 274 13.85 -8.06 -9.67
CA ARG A 274 13.63 -9.12 -10.68
C ARG A 274 14.57 -9.00 -11.89
N ASN A 275 14.87 -7.78 -12.32
CA ASN A 275 15.69 -7.54 -13.51
C ASN A 275 17.20 -7.55 -13.23
N ALA A 276 17.62 -7.07 -12.06
CA ALA A 276 19.03 -6.84 -11.72
C ALA A 276 19.87 -8.11 -11.83
N TRP A 277 19.33 -9.27 -11.44
CA TRP A 277 20.00 -10.56 -11.59
C TRP A 277 20.29 -10.93 -13.05
N GLY A 278 19.42 -10.51 -13.98
CA GLY A 278 19.54 -10.79 -15.40
C GLY A 278 20.43 -9.81 -16.16
N SER A 279 20.48 -8.54 -15.75
CA SER A 279 21.14 -7.46 -16.50
C SER A 279 22.39 -6.89 -15.84
N GLU A 280 22.46 -6.83 -14.51
CA GLU A 280 23.48 -6.03 -13.79
C GLU A 280 24.54 -6.90 -13.11
N VAL A 281 24.13 -8.07 -12.58
CA VAL A 281 25.06 -8.99 -11.90
C VAL A 281 25.93 -9.70 -12.96
N PRO A 282 27.27 -9.69 -12.86
CA PRO A 282 28.15 -10.39 -13.80
C PRO A 282 27.83 -11.89 -13.89
N ARG A 283 27.90 -12.48 -15.09
CA ARG A 283 27.52 -13.90 -15.32
C ARG A 283 28.30 -14.87 -14.42
N HIS A 284 29.59 -14.63 -14.19
CA HIS A 284 30.43 -15.48 -13.33
C HIS A 284 30.02 -15.42 -11.85
N GLU A 285 29.27 -14.40 -11.45
CA GLU A 285 28.72 -14.29 -10.11
C GLU A 285 27.30 -14.90 -10.01
N ARG A 286 26.58 -15.17 -11.09
CA ARG A 286 25.18 -15.66 -10.99
C ARG A 286 25.04 -17.13 -10.53
N CYS A 287 26.11 -17.92 -10.60
CA CYS A 287 26.05 -19.39 -10.50
C CYS A 287 26.69 -19.99 -9.24
N ARG A 288 26.66 -19.28 -8.10
CA ARG A 288 27.11 -19.81 -6.80
C ARG A 288 26.06 -19.62 -5.73
#